data_AF-A0A8R1E0J6-F1
#
_entry.id   AF-A0A8R1E0J6-F1
#
_cell.length_a   1.000
_cell.length_b   1.000
_cell.length_c   1.000
_cell.angle_alpha   90.00
_cell.angle_beta   90.00
_cell.angle_gamma   90.00
#
_symmetry.space_group_name_H-M   'P 1'
#
loop_
_entity.id
_entity.type
_entity.pdbx_description
1 polymer ?
#
loop_
_entity_poly.entity_id
_entity_poly.type
_entity_poly.pdbx_seq_one_letter_code
_entity_poly.pdbx_strand_id
1 'polypeptide(L)'
;MLLSILLHLLLLTTAYGVEAEVVVSMTPKSLGHVFKREMSLLHDSILNARPKPFRATYLGLEVTIDNFQVADMKMPRISYETSTSSHSHMTFKLLGGSARLIGQYSAVYKTKRGGQFEMVLDHFHLAVPVQRHGVAKFTPDSKMCTLEVDESMMSLTPALPEQISGKIKTDMLEQLRLSLCTRTTEFFEKLNSKLANFAEATDISQGGHSSHINVELQLRNASPDDDSSVHVAVTESVINAELSKLFSAANTRFLWNDVPEIKELLKKCETTECRAIEDGDITSSLSDRPSIKIQDDDSLLLHLPLSTSFSTSNKKELFTVKSEAHLILENLDIEQPEDGYVSWSAEFKVKELKITKFSSSRNFQKLSSTIESWIKENNIFIENLLNSYLRGSLPVHLRSPLSWSHRLHARPDFSTHSLRFHVHPHFSPPLLV
;
A
#
# COMPACT_ATOMS: atom_id res chain seq x y z
N MET A 1 17.94 -12.94 -42.98
CA MET A 1 18.00 -13.77 -41.74
C MET A 1 18.49 -12.96 -40.54
N LEU A 2 19.68 -12.34 -40.58
CA LEU A 2 20.18 -11.51 -39.46
C LEU A 2 19.27 -10.33 -39.07
N LEU A 3 18.62 -9.66 -40.03
CA LEU A 3 17.70 -8.55 -39.74
C LEU A 3 16.40 -8.99 -39.03
N SER A 4 15.94 -10.22 -39.29
CA SER A 4 14.74 -10.80 -38.66
C SER A 4 15.05 -11.26 -37.23
N ILE A 5 16.27 -11.75 -36.99
CA ILE A 5 16.76 -12.13 -35.66
C ILE A 5 16.98 -10.87 -34.80
N LEU A 6 17.55 -9.79 -35.36
CA LEU A 6 17.68 -8.52 -34.64
C LEU A 6 16.33 -7.87 -34.35
N LEU A 7 15.35 -7.97 -35.26
CA LEU A 7 13.99 -7.46 -35.03
C LEU A 7 13.24 -8.31 -33.97
N HIS A 8 13.44 -9.63 -33.94
CA HIS A 8 12.90 -10.48 -32.88
C HIS A 8 13.57 -10.24 -31.53
N LEU A 9 14.89 -10.00 -31.50
CA LEU A 9 15.59 -9.59 -30.28
C LEU A 9 15.18 -8.19 -29.80
N LEU A 10 14.94 -7.23 -30.70
CA LEU A 10 14.38 -5.91 -30.35
C LEU A 10 12.91 -5.97 -29.91
N LEU A 11 12.11 -6.88 -30.50
CA LEU A 11 10.72 -7.12 -30.08
C LEU A 11 10.64 -7.89 -28.75
N LEU A 12 11.63 -8.76 -28.47
CA LEU A 12 11.76 -9.46 -27.19
C LEU A 12 12.30 -8.54 -26.08
N THR A 13 13.11 -7.52 -26.39
CA THR A 13 13.55 -6.53 -25.38
C THR A 13 12.56 -5.39 -25.16
N THR A 14 11.57 -5.19 -26.04
CA THR A 14 10.50 -4.20 -25.86
C THR A 14 9.21 -4.76 -25.26
N ALA A 15 9.16 -6.06 -24.99
CA ALA A 15 8.03 -6.75 -24.36
C ALA A 15 8.24 -7.08 -22.87
N TYR A 16 9.39 -6.74 -22.29
CA TYR A 16 9.53 -6.68 -20.83
C TYR A 16 8.97 -5.34 -20.39
N GLY A 17 7.69 -5.35 -20.00
CA GLY A 17 7.13 -4.27 -19.20
C GLY A 17 8.07 -4.01 -18.03
N VAL A 18 8.37 -2.74 -17.79
CA VAL A 18 9.15 -2.30 -16.62
C VAL A 18 8.59 -3.03 -15.41
N GLU A 19 9.37 -3.94 -14.81
CA GLU A 19 8.93 -4.65 -13.62
C GLU A 19 8.54 -3.63 -12.56
N ALA A 20 7.41 -3.86 -11.89
CA ALA A 20 6.94 -2.97 -10.85
C ALA A 20 7.95 -2.97 -9.69
N GLU A 21 8.43 -1.80 -9.33
CA GLU A 21 9.45 -1.61 -8.29
C GLU A 21 8.82 -1.47 -6.91
N VAL A 22 7.57 -1.00 -6.87
CA VAL A 22 6.73 -1.07 -5.68
C VAL A 22 5.37 -1.65 -6.05
N VAL A 23 4.93 -2.68 -5.33
CA VAL A 23 3.64 -3.31 -5.55
C VAL A 23 2.73 -3.09 -4.35
N VAL A 24 1.65 -2.34 -4.53
CA VAL A 24 0.60 -2.12 -3.53
C VAL A 24 -0.54 -3.09 -3.77
N SER A 25 -0.69 -4.11 -2.93
CA SER A 25 -1.74 -5.13 -3.05
C SER A 25 -2.88 -4.89 -2.08
N MET A 26 -4.12 -4.90 -2.55
CA MET A 26 -5.32 -4.86 -1.70
C MET A 26 -6.08 -6.18 -1.75
N THR A 27 -6.80 -6.48 -0.68
CA THR A 27 -7.78 -7.56 -0.56
C THR A 27 -9.20 -6.98 -0.61
N PRO A 28 -10.25 -7.81 -0.75
CA PRO A 28 -11.63 -7.32 -0.74
C PRO A 28 -12.00 -6.52 0.53
N LYS A 29 -11.63 -6.99 1.73
CA LYS A 29 -11.93 -6.21 2.94
C LYS A 29 -11.08 -4.94 3.03
N SER A 30 -9.79 -4.98 2.70
CA SER A 30 -8.95 -3.77 2.74
C SER A 30 -9.47 -2.69 1.78
N LEU A 31 -9.94 -3.08 0.59
CA LEU A 31 -10.61 -2.19 -0.36
C LEU A 31 -11.86 -1.56 0.26
N GLY A 32 -12.71 -2.37 0.92
CA GLY A 32 -13.89 -1.86 1.63
C GLY A 32 -13.58 -0.89 2.77
N HIS A 33 -12.44 -1.09 3.44
CA HIS A 33 -11.96 -0.17 4.46
C HIS A 33 -11.48 1.15 3.87
N VAL A 34 -10.63 1.11 2.84
CA VAL A 34 -10.09 2.31 2.16
C VAL A 34 -11.22 3.17 1.59
N PHE A 35 -12.24 2.55 1.00
CA PHE A 35 -13.35 3.25 0.33
C PHE A 35 -14.61 3.40 1.18
N LYS A 36 -14.50 3.28 2.52
CA LYS A 36 -15.65 3.39 3.43
C LYS A 36 -16.38 4.73 3.29
N ARG A 37 -15.65 5.83 3.09
CA ARG A 37 -16.23 7.17 2.90
C ARG A 37 -17.05 7.23 1.60
N GLU A 38 -16.52 6.70 0.52
CA GLU A 38 -17.17 6.65 -0.79
C GLU A 38 -18.41 5.77 -0.75
N MET A 39 -18.36 4.66 -0.03
CA MET A 39 -19.51 3.81 0.25
C MET A 39 -20.60 4.54 1.04
N SER A 40 -20.22 5.37 2.02
CA SER A 40 -21.16 6.23 2.74
C SER A 40 -21.82 7.27 1.84
N LEU A 41 -21.04 7.93 0.95
CA LEU A 41 -21.60 8.89 0.00
C LEU A 41 -22.55 8.22 -1.01
N LEU A 42 -22.25 6.99 -1.42
CA LEU A 42 -23.14 6.20 -2.27
C LEU A 42 -24.43 5.86 -1.53
N HIS A 43 -24.34 5.47 -0.25
CA HIS A 43 -25.49 5.21 0.61
C HIS A 43 -26.42 6.43 0.70
N ASP A 44 -25.86 7.60 1.02
CA ASP A 44 -26.62 8.86 1.09
C ASP A 44 -27.27 9.22 -0.26
N SER A 45 -26.55 8.99 -1.36
CA SER A 45 -27.06 9.22 -2.72
C SER A 45 -28.24 8.32 -3.08
N ILE A 46 -28.22 7.05 -2.63
CA ILE A 46 -29.31 6.10 -2.87
C ILE A 46 -30.51 6.40 -1.98
N LEU A 47 -30.30 6.70 -0.69
CA LEU A 47 -31.39 7.07 0.23
C LEU A 47 -32.17 8.30 -0.26
N ASN A 48 -31.45 9.29 -0.81
CA ASN A 48 -32.06 10.51 -1.34
C ASN A 48 -32.51 10.38 -2.81
N ALA A 49 -32.32 9.21 -3.43
CA ALA A 49 -32.74 9.00 -4.81
C ALA A 49 -34.27 8.99 -4.90
N ARG A 50 -34.79 9.71 -5.89
CA ARG A 50 -36.19 9.63 -6.31
C ARG A 50 -36.26 8.84 -7.61
N PRO A 51 -36.57 7.54 -7.57
CA PRO A 51 -36.49 6.74 -8.78
C PRO A 51 -37.72 7.03 -9.66
N LYS A 52 -37.58 6.76 -10.96
CA LYS A 52 -38.59 7.13 -11.96
C LYS A 52 -39.87 6.30 -11.75
N PRO A 53 -41.07 6.90 -11.88
CA PRO A 53 -42.34 6.19 -11.84
C PRO A 53 -42.32 4.86 -12.59
N PHE A 54 -42.87 3.82 -11.98
CA PHE A 54 -43.14 2.55 -12.64
C PHE A 54 -44.50 2.64 -13.32
N ARG A 55 -44.58 2.23 -14.59
CA ARG A 55 -45.83 2.21 -15.38
C ARG A 55 -45.88 0.95 -16.21
N ALA A 56 -46.95 0.19 -16.09
CA ALA A 56 -47.16 -1.03 -16.86
C ALA A 56 -48.65 -1.30 -17.09
N THR A 57 -48.96 -2.11 -18.09
CA THR A 57 -50.34 -2.51 -18.41
C THR A 57 -50.45 -4.02 -18.37
N TYR A 58 -51.35 -4.54 -17.53
CA TYR A 58 -51.58 -5.97 -17.37
C TYR A 58 -53.05 -6.29 -17.62
N LEU A 59 -53.35 -7.07 -18.67
CA LEU A 59 -54.72 -7.47 -19.00
C LEU A 59 -55.70 -6.28 -19.11
N GLY A 60 -55.19 -5.15 -19.63
CA GLY A 60 -55.93 -3.88 -19.74
C GLY A 60 -55.95 -3.01 -18.48
N LEU A 61 -55.44 -3.49 -17.34
CA LEU A 61 -55.25 -2.70 -16.13
C LEU A 61 -53.96 -1.90 -16.23
N GLU A 62 -54.07 -0.57 -16.32
CA GLU A 62 -52.94 0.34 -16.24
C GLU A 62 -52.53 0.53 -14.78
N VAL A 63 -51.31 0.15 -14.44
CA VAL A 63 -50.75 0.27 -13.10
C VAL A 63 -49.62 1.28 -13.12
N THR A 64 -49.69 2.25 -12.21
CA THR A 64 -48.66 3.25 -11.98
C THR A 64 -48.24 3.20 -10.53
N ILE A 65 -46.93 3.20 -10.26
CA ILE A 65 -46.36 3.42 -8.93
C ILE A 65 -45.54 4.70 -8.98
N ASP A 66 -46.03 5.71 -8.27
CA ASP A 66 -45.49 7.05 -8.21
C ASP A 66 -44.98 7.36 -6.79
N ASN A 67 -44.18 8.43 -6.68
CA ASN A 67 -43.67 8.94 -5.41
C ASN A 67 -42.97 7.88 -4.55
N PHE A 68 -42.32 6.89 -5.17
CA PHE A 68 -41.60 5.90 -4.40
C PHE A 68 -40.23 6.41 -3.98
N GLN A 69 -39.84 6.05 -2.77
CA GLN A 69 -38.62 6.47 -2.10
C GLN A 69 -38.01 5.31 -1.33
N VAL A 70 -36.70 5.37 -1.12
CA VAL A 70 -35.99 4.43 -0.25
C VAL A 70 -36.23 4.88 1.20
N ALA A 71 -37.04 4.12 1.94
CA ALA A 71 -37.38 4.43 3.33
C ALA A 71 -36.22 4.11 4.28
N ASP A 72 -35.57 2.97 4.04
CA ASP A 72 -34.36 2.54 4.74
C ASP A 72 -33.51 1.67 3.81
N MET A 73 -32.21 1.63 4.09
CA MET A 73 -31.25 0.84 3.34
C MET A 73 -30.08 0.45 4.23
N LYS A 74 -29.76 -0.84 4.28
CA LYS A 74 -28.50 -1.34 4.78
C LYS A 74 -27.51 -1.41 3.62
N MET A 75 -26.40 -0.68 3.74
CA MET A 75 -25.39 -0.62 2.68
C MET A 75 -24.73 -2.00 2.46
N PRO A 76 -24.65 -2.50 1.22
CA PRO A 76 -23.90 -3.71 0.92
C PRO A 76 -22.40 -3.53 1.15
N ARG A 77 -21.68 -4.64 1.34
CA ARG A 77 -20.22 -4.65 1.43
C ARG A 77 -19.61 -4.72 0.04
N ILE A 78 -18.59 -3.90 -0.23
CA ILE A 78 -17.81 -4.01 -1.47
C ILE A 78 -16.88 -5.22 -1.41
N SER A 79 -16.75 -5.91 -2.53
CA SER A 79 -15.86 -7.03 -2.75
C SER A 79 -15.47 -7.11 -4.23
N TYR A 80 -14.57 -8.02 -4.57
CA TYR A 80 -14.28 -8.37 -5.96
C TYR A 80 -13.81 -9.82 -6.07
N GLU A 81 -13.87 -10.35 -7.28
CA GLU A 81 -13.30 -11.64 -7.65
C GLU A 81 -12.42 -11.49 -8.88
N THR A 82 -11.21 -12.04 -8.82
CA THR A 82 -10.31 -12.12 -9.97
C THR A 82 -10.35 -13.52 -10.56
N SER A 83 -10.53 -13.63 -11.88
CA SER A 83 -10.45 -14.95 -12.54
C SER A 83 -9.01 -15.48 -12.47
N THR A 84 -8.85 -16.74 -12.06
CA THR A 84 -7.52 -17.39 -11.96
C THR A 84 -6.87 -17.64 -13.33
N SER A 85 -7.66 -17.68 -14.40
CA SER A 85 -7.21 -17.95 -15.77
C SER A 85 -6.88 -16.70 -16.58
N SER A 86 -7.37 -15.51 -16.18
CA SER A 86 -7.06 -14.25 -16.85
C SER A 86 -7.08 -13.06 -15.87
N HIS A 87 -5.91 -12.46 -15.65
CA HIS A 87 -5.76 -11.27 -14.79
C HIS A 87 -6.48 -10.02 -15.36
N SER A 88 -7.00 -10.11 -16.59
CA SER A 88 -7.72 -9.05 -17.31
C SER A 88 -9.22 -9.00 -17.01
N HIS A 89 -9.82 -10.09 -16.51
CA HIS A 89 -11.26 -10.15 -16.20
C HIS A 89 -11.47 -10.27 -14.69
N MET A 90 -12.16 -9.27 -14.16
CA MET A 90 -12.50 -9.16 -12.75
C MET A 90 -13.99 -8.84 -12.62
N THR A 91 -14.59 -9.17 -11.48
CA THR A 91 -15.96 -8.77 -11.18
C THR A 91 -15.98 -8.06 -9.85
N PHE A 92 -16.39 -6.80 -9.83
CA PHE A 92 -16.68 -6.10 -8.58
C PHE A 92 -18.07 -6.50 -8.09
N LYS A 93 -18.20 -6.65 -6.77
CA LYS A 93 -19.45 -7.08 -6.13
C LYS A 93 -19.82 -6.14 -4.99
N LEU A 94 -21.12 -5.88 -4.85
CA LEU A 94 -21.73 -5.32 -3.65
C LEU A 94 -22.61 -6.41 -3.04
N LEU A 95 -22.29 -6.86 -1.83
CA LEU A 95 -22.87 -8.06 -1.23
C LEU A 95 -23.70 -7.76 0.02
N GLY A 96 -24.89 -8.37 0.11
CA GLY A 96 -25.69 -8.45 1.33
C GLY A 96 -26.33 -7.12 1.75
N GLY A 97 -26.73 -6.29 0.79
CA GLY A 97 -27.50 -5.08 1.07
C GLY A 97 -28.96 -5.42 1.41
N SER A 98 -29.66 -4.51 2.07
CA SER A 98 -31.12 -4.58 2.18
C SER A 98 -31.74 -3.21 1.98
N ALA A 99 -32.98 -3.16 1.50
CA ALA A 99 -33.66 -1.92 1.21
C ALA A 99 -35.17 -2.06 1.35
N ARG A 100 -35.81 -1.03 1.90
CA ARG A 100 -37.26 -0.89 1.92
C ARG A 100 -37.68 0.29 1.08
N LEU A 101 -38.52 0.03 0.09
CA LEU A 101 -39.08 1.00 -0.82
C LEU A 101 -40.55 1.23 -0.45
N ILE A 102 -40.97 2.47 -0.36
CA ILE A 102 -42.37 2.84 -0.11
C ILE A 102 -42.84 3.83 -1.15
N GLY A 103 -44.11 3.78 -1.53
CA GLY A 103 -44.69 4.67 -2.54
C GLY A 103 -46.21 4.64 -2.58
N GLN A 104 -46.78 5.22 -3.62
CA GLN A 104 -48.21 5.19 -3.89
C GLN A 104 -48.47 4.49 -5.22
N TYR A 105 -49.44 3.58 -5.24
CA TYR A 105 -49.86 2.94 -6.48
C TYR A 105 -51.25 3.42 -6.93
N SER A 106 -51.47 3.37 -8.22
CA SER A 106 -52.74 3.61 -8.88
C SER A 106 -52.97 2.52 -9.93
N ALA A 107 -54.17 1.96 -9.98
CA ALA A 107 -54.57 0.96 -10.95
C ALA A 107 -55.87 1.40 -11.64
N VAL A 108 -55.85 1.52 -12.97
CA VAL A 108 -56.93 2.08 -13.79
C VAL A 108 -57.36 1.05 -14.82
N TYR A 109 -58.65 0.74 -14.83
CA TYR A 109 -59.28 -0.04 -15.90
C TYR A 109 -60.54 0.70 -16.35
N LYS A 110 -61.65 0.53 -15.61
CA LYS A 110 -62.88 1.33 -15.72
C LYS A 110 -63.06 2.30 -14.56
N THR A 111 -62.52 1.94 -13.39
CA THR A 111 -62.50 2.75 -12.18
C THR A 111 -61.07 2.89 -11.70
N LYS A 112 -60.71 4.04 -11.12
CA LYS A 112 -59.40 4.25 -10.50
C LYS A 112 -59.39 3.66 -9.09
N ARG A 113 -58.47 2.75 -8.82
CA ARG A 113 -58.11 2.29 -7.47
C ARG A 113 -56.72 2.82 -7.15
N GLY A 114 -56.45 3.14 -5.89
CA GLY A 114 -55.12 3.57 -5.48
C GLY A 114 -54.91 3.34 -4.00
N GLY A 115 -53.65 3.37 -3.61
CA GLY A 115 -53.26 3.14 -2.23
C GLY A 115 -51.75 3.03 -2.07
N GLN A 116 -51.32 2.35 -1.00
CA GLN A 116 -49.91 2.29 -0.61
C GLN A 116 -49.19 1.12 -1.28
N PHE A 117 -47.94 1.36 -1.64
CA PHE A 117 -46.99 0.38 -2.14
C PHE A 117 -45.83 0.26 -1.15
N GLU A 118 -45.43 -0.97 -0.86
CA GLU A 118 -44.21 -1.29 -0.14
C GLU A 118 -43.50 -2.46 -0.81
N MET A 119 -42.17 -2.37 -0.92
CA MET A 119 -41.33 -3.45 -1.39
C MET A 119 -40.09 -3.57 -0.50
N VAL A 120 -39.83 -4.78 -0.02
CA VAL A 120 -38.67 -5.11 0.80
C VAL A 120 -37.75 -6.00 -0.01
N LEU A 121 -36.47 -5.62 -0.05
CA LEU A 121 -35.39 -6.36 -0.69
C LEU A 121 -34.42 -6.78 0.41
N ASP A 122 -34.34 -8.07 0.68
CA ASP A 122 -33.42 -8.65 1.66
C ASP A 122 -32.27 -9.36 0.97
N HIS A 123 -31.06 -9.08 1.46
CA HIS A 123 -29.80 -9.63 0.95
C HIS A 123 -29.68 -9.51 -0.57
N PHE A 124 -29.73 -8.28 -1.10
CA PHE A 124 -29.45 -8.05 -2.51
C PHE A 124 -27.94 -8.01 -2.77
N HIS A 125 -27.57 -8.54 -3.94
CA HIS A 125 -26.22 -8.65 -4.46
C HIS A 125 -26.15 -8.01 -5.84
N LEU A 126 -25.20 -7.09 -6.04
CA LEU A 126 -24.89 -6.53 -7.35
C LEU A 126 -23.53 -7.02 -7.80
N ALA A 127 -23.42 -7.50 -9.03
CA ALA A 127 -22.14 -7.84 -9.64
C ALA A 127 -21.95 -7.05 -10.94
N VAL A 128 -20.79 -6.39 -11.06
CA VAL A 128 -20.40 -5.63 -12.24
C VAL A 128 -19.10 -6.21 -12.79
N PRO A 129 -19.15 -6.92 -13.92
CA PRO A 129 -17.95 -7.34 -14.62
C PRO A 129 -17.14 -6.13 -15.08
N VAL A 130 -15.82 -6.22 -14.92
CA VAL A 130 -14.89 -5.17 -15.34
C VAL A 130 -13.73 -5.75 -16.13
N GLN A 131 -13.32 -5.01 -17.16
CA GLN A 131 -12.11 -5.31 -17.92
C GLN A 131 -10.97 -4.47 -17.39
N ARG A 132 -9.86 -5.12 -17.03
CA ARG A 132 -8.64 -4.45 -16.58
C ARG A 132 -7.79 -4.09 -17.79
N HIS A 133 -7.47 -2.81 -17.93
CA HIS A 133 -6.64 -2.28 -19.02
C HIS A 133 -5.23 -1.86 -18.57
N GLY A 134 -4.95 -1.93 -17.28
CA GLY A 134 -3.65 -1.58 -16.72
C GLY A 134 -3.65 -1.59 -15.19
N VAL A 135 -2.63 -0.94 -14.62
CA VAL A 135 -2.49 -0.75 -13.18
C VAL A 135 -3.61 0.15 -12.67
N ALA A 136 -4.44 -0.34 -11.75
CA ALA A 136 -5.60 0.38 -11.20
C ALA A 136 -6.56 0.98 -12.24
N LYS A 137 -6.61 0.47 -13.48
CA LYS A 137 -7.50 0.97 -14.53
C LYS A 137 -8.44 -0.11 -15.01
N PHE A 138 -9.69 0.03 -14.60
CA PHE A 138 -10.79 -0.88 -14.93
C PHE A 138 -11.86 -0.15 -15.75
N THR A 139 -12.44 -0.84 -16.72
CA THR A 139 -13.63 -0.38 -17.45
C THR A 139 -14.81 -1.27 -17.06
N PRO A 140 -15.82 -0.73 -16.36
CA PRO A 140 -16.99 -1.52 -16.00
C PRO A 140 -17.92 -1.73 -17.20
N ASP A 141 -18.46 -2.95 -17.31
CA ASP A 141 -19.49 -3.28 -18.30
C ASP A 141 -20.88 -3.26 -17.63
N SER A 142 -21.58 -2.15 -17.81
CA SER A 142 -22.93 -1.97 -17.26
C SER A 142 -23.97 -2.92 -17.87
N LYS A 143 -23.75 -3.46 -19.08
CA LYS A 143 -24.71 -4.35 -19.74
C LYS A 143 -24.72 -5.75 -19.14
N MET A 144 -23.58 -6.17 -18.61
CA MET A 144 -23.38 -7.46 -17.97
C MET A 144 -23.58 -7.42 -16.45
N CYS A 145 -24.05 -6.29 -15.93
CA CYS A 145 -24.34 -6.14 -14.51
C CYS A 145 -25.58 -6.96 -14.09
N THR A 146 -25.45 -7.67 -12.98
CA THR A 146 -26.53 -8.49 -12.40
C THR A 146 -26.97 -7.96 -11.05
N LEU A 147 -28.27 -8.12 -10.77
CA LEU A 147 -28.88 -7.92 -9.46
C LEU A 147 -29.51 -9.25 -9.05
N GLU A 148 -29.02 -9.83 -7.98
CA GLU A 148 -29.61 -11.00 -7.33
C GLU A 148 -30.23 -10.55 -6.01
N VAL A 149 -31.42 -11.03 -5.68
CA VAL A 149 -32.12 -10.71 -4.44
C VAL A 149 -32.60 -12.01 -3.85
N ASP A 150 -32.04 -12.40 -2.71
CA ASP A 150 -32.35 -13.66 -2.05
C ASP A 150 -33.83 -13.72 -1.67
N GLU A 151 -34.32 -12.66 -1.03
CA GLU A 151 -35.71 -12.56 -0.61
C GLU A 151 -36.29 -11.19 -0.99
N SER A 152 -37.47 -11.21 -1.61
CA SER A 152 -38.19 -9.99 -1.96
C SER A 152 -39.66 -10.11 -1.65
N MET A 153 -40.20 -9.09 -0.98
CA MET A 153 -41.62 -8.98 -0.67
C MET A 153 -42.19 -7.73 -1.31
N MET A 154 -43.43 -7.80 -1.81
CA MET A 154 -44.13 -6.66 -2.36
C MET A 154 -45.57 -6.66 -1.85
N SER A 155 -45.98 -5.53 -1.29
CA SER A 155 -47.28 -5.32 -0.68
C SER A 155 -47.97 -4.13 -1.33
N LEU A 156 -49.21 -4.36 -1.77
CA LEU A 156 -50.11 -3.33 -2.28
C LEU A 156 -51.31 -3.25 -1.35
N THR A 157 -51.63 -2.06 -0.85
CA THR A 157 -52.77 -1.85 0.06
C THR A 157 -53.70 -0.80 -0.52
N PRO A 158 -54.91 -1.15 -1.02
CA PRO A 158 -55.51 -2.50 -1.02
C PRO A 158 -54.83 -3.47 -2.00
N ALA A 159 -54.97 -4.78 -1.78
CA ALA A 159 -54.30 -5.80 -2.60
C ALA A 159 -54.89 -5.90 -4.02
N LEU A 160 -54.00 -6.11 -5.00
CA LEU A 160 -54.37 -6.53 -6.35
C LEU A 160 -54.32 -8.07 -6.45
N PRO A 161 -55.01 -8.67 -7.45
CA PRO A 161 -54.92 -10.11 -7.69
C PRO A 161 -53.47 -10.59 -7.78
N GLU A 162 -53.16 -11.73 -7.15
CA GLU A 162 -51.79 -12.24 -7.01
C GLU A 162 -51.04 -12.36 -8.34
N GLN A 163 -51.71 -12.74 -9.42
CA GLN A 163 -51.10 -12.84 -10.75
C GLN A 163 -50.60 -11.48 -11.28
N ILE A 164 -51.32 -10.39 -10.97
CA ILE A 164 -50.93 -9.04 -11.37
C ILE A 164 -49.82 -8.54 -10.46
N SER A 165 -49.97 -8.74 -9.14
CA SER A 165 -48.96 -8.40 -8.15
C SER A 165 -47.62 -9.09 -8.41
N GLY A 166 -47.64 -10.38 -8.78
CA GLY A 166 -46.44 -11.13 -9.15
C GLY A 166 -45.72 -10.55 -10.38
N LYS A 167 -46.47 -10.15 -11.41
CA LYS A 167 -45.90 -9.50 -12.60
C LYS A 167 -45.31 -8.13 -12.30
N ILE A 168 -46.02 -7.30 -11.54
CA ILE A 168 -45.51 -6.00 -11.09
C ILE A 168 -44.19 -6.19 -10.34
N LYS A 169 -44.13 -7.15 -9.40
CA LYS A 169 -42.91 -7.45 -8.65
C LYS A 169 -41.73 -7.78 -9.57
N THR A 170 -41.92 -8.67 -10.54
CA THR A 170 -40.87 -9.05 -11.50
C THR A 170 -40.41 -7.86 -12.35
N ASP A 171 -41.34 -7.09 -12.91
CA ASP A 171 -41.00 -5.96 -13.78
C ASP A 171 -40.34 -4.81 -12.98
N MET A 172 -40.74 -4.62 -11.71
CA MET A 172 -40.09 -3.67 -10.81
C MET A 172 -38.67 -4.09 -10.45
N LEU A 173 -38.44 -5.38 -10.16
CA LEU A 173 -37.08 -5.88 -9.92
C LEU A 173 -36.17 -5.64 -11.12
N GLU A 174 -36.68 -5.83 -12.34
CA GLU A 174 -35.92 -5.55 -13.57
C GLU A 174 -35.64 -4.06 -13.76
N GLN A 175 -36.63 -3.18 -13.50
CA GLN A 175 -36.41 -1.74 -13.53
C GLN A 175 -35.38 -1.28 -12.47
N LEU A 176 -35.43 -1.87 -11.27
CA LEU A 176 -34.46 -1.62 -10.20
C LEU A 176 -33.07 -2.11 -10.60
N ARG A 177 -32.95 -3.30 -11.19
CA ARG A 177 -31.69 -3.82 -11.73
C ARG A 177 -31.05 -2.83 -12.67
N LEU A 178 -31.79 -2.37 -13.69
CA LEU A 178 -31.29 -1.40 -14.66
C LEU A 178 -30.81 -0.10 -13.98
N SER A 179 -31.61 0.46 -13.06
CA SER A 179 -31.25 1.70 -12.38
C SER A 179 -30.05 1.55 -11.43
N LEU A 180 -29.97 0.43 -10.70
CA LEU A 180 -28.87 0.18 -9.76
C LEU A 180 -27.59 -0.14 -10.50
N CYS A 181 -27.66 -0.89 -11.60
CA CYS A 181 -26.50 -1.19 -12.44
C CYS A 181 -25.85 0.07 -12.98
N THR A 182 -26.62 1.03 -13.53
CA THR A 182 -26.07 2.31 -13.99
C THR A 182 -25.33 3.06 -12.87
N ARG A 183 -25.96 3.20 -11.70
CA ARG A 183 -25.36 3.91 -10.55
C ARG A 183 -24.13 3.19 -10.00
N THR A 184 -24.15 1.87 -9.99
CA THR A 184 -23.04 1.05 -9.50
C THR A 184 -21.84 1.11 -10.46
N THR A 185 -22.10 1.13 -11.77
CA THR A 185 -21.08 1.39 -12.80
C THR A 185 -20.43 2.76 -12.58
N GLU A 186 -21.21 3.84 -12.44
CA GLU A 186 -20.69 5.19 -12.16
C GLU A 186 -19.87 5.24 -10.86
N PHE A 187 -20.29 4.49 -9.83
CA PHE A 187 -19.54 4.36 -8.60
C PHE A 187 -18.18 3.69 -8.83
N PHE A 188 -18.13 2.58 -9.56
CA PHE A 188 -16.86 1.90 -9.85
C PHE A 188 -15.95 2.72 -10.78
N GLU A 189 -16.49 3.54 -11.68
CA GLU A 189 -15.70 4.51 -12.47
C GLU A 189 -15.05 5.58 -11.58
N LYS A 190 -15.78 6.09 -10.57
CA LYS A 190 -15.22 7.03 -9.58
C LYS A 190 -14.19 6.37 -8.67
N LEU A 191 -14.43 5.11 -8.30
CA LEU A 191 -13.49 4.32 -7.50
C LEU A 191 -12.19 4.10 -8.28
N ASN A 192 -12.29 3.79 -9.57
CA ASN A 192 -11.16 3.62 -10.49
C ASN A 192 -10.25 4.86 -10.54
N SER A 193 -10.83 6.06 -10.68
CA SER A 193 -10.04 7.31 -10.69
C SER A 193 -9.37 7.62 -9.35
N LYS A 194 -9.97 7.21 -8.24
CA LYS A 194 -9.36 7.34 -6.91
C LYS A 194 -8.27 6.31 -6.64
N LEU A 195 -8.45 5.06 -7.07
CA LEU A 195 -7.45 4.01 -6.97
C LEU A 195 -6.16 4.38 -7.71
N ALA A 196 -6.27 5.01 -8.88
CA ALA A 196 -5.11 5.48 -9.63
C ALA A 196 -4.24 6.49 -8.86
N ASN A 197 -4.83 7.26 -7.94
CA ASN A 197 -4.13 8.24 -7.11
C ASN A 197 -3.87 7.73 -5.68
N PHE A 198 -4.20 6.47 -5.38
CA PHE A 198 -4.07 5.91 -4.03
C PHE A 198 -2.61 5.72 -3.64
N ALA A 199 -1.78 5.27 -4.59
CA ALA A 199 -0.35 5.07 -4.39
C ALA A 199 0.41 5.92 -5.41
N GLU A 200 1.15 6.90 -4.92
CA GLU A 200 2.01 7.74 -5.75
C GLU A 200 3.48 7.52 -5.39
N ALA A 201 4.34 7.44 -6.41
CA ALA A 201 5.78 7.41 -6.22
C ALA A 201 6.29 8.78 -5.74
N THR A 202 7.18 8.78 -4.75
CA THR A 202 7.97 9.98 -4.43
C THR A 202 9.20 10.05 -5.34
N ASP A 203 9.73 11.25 -5.58
CA ASP A 203 10.96 11.43 -6.37
C ASP A 203 12.19 10.98 -5.57
N ILE A 204 12.94 10.03 -6.13
CA ILE A 204 14.15 9.43 -5.53
C ILE A 204 15.41 9.64 -6.37
N SER A 205 15.34 10.52 -7.38
CA SER A 205 16.42 10.78 -8.35
C SER A 205 17.77 11.15 -7.72
N GLN A 206 17.76 11.74 -6.52
CA GLN A 206 18.99 12.08 -5.76
C GLN A 206 19.84 10.87 -5.34
N GLY A 207 19.28 9.65 -5.38
CA GLY A 207 19.98 8.38 -5.13
C GLY A 207 20.67 7.77 -6.36
N GLY A 208 20.51 8.37 -7.55
CA GLY A 208 21.00 7.81 -8.82
C GLY A 208 20.06 6.77 -9.46
N HIS A 209 18.79 6.77 -9.06
CA HIS A 209 17.72 5.97 -9.64
C HIS A 209 16.92 6.79 -10.66
N SER A 210 16.15 6.13 -11.54
CA SER A 210 15.21 6.85 -12.40
C SER A 210 14.28 7.72 -11.55
N SER A 211 13.99 8.94 -12.01
CA SER A 211 13.09 9.90 -11.32
C SER A 211 11.65 9.41 -11.18
N HIS A 212 11.32 8.28 -11.79
CA HIS A 212 10.00 7.66 -11.74
C HIS A 212 10.17 6.23 -11.27
N ILE A 213 9.72 5.96 -10.04
CA ILE A 213 9.53 4.60 -9.53
C ILE A 213 8.25 4.05 -10.15
N ASN A 214 8.31 2.84 -10.68
CA ASN A 214 7.11 2.19 -11.18
C ASN A 214 6.30 1.58 -10.01
N VAL A 215 5.20 2.22 -9.64
CA VAL A 215 4.28 1.73 -8.59
C VAL A 215 3.12 0.99 -9.24
N GLU A 216 2.95 -0.28 -8.88
CA GLU A 216 1.83 -1.10 -9.32
C GLU A 216 0.82 -1.33 -8.20
N LEU A 217 -0.45 -0.98 -8.43
CA LEU A 217 -1.56 -1.40 -7.59
C LEU A 217 -2.17 -2.72 -8.11
N GLN A 218 -2.21 -3.73 -7.24
CA GLN A 218 -2.76 -5.05 -7.50
C GLN A 218 -3.96 -5.34 -6.59
N LEU A 219 -4.98 -5.98 -7.15
CA LEU A 219 -6.11 -6.53 -6.40
C LEU A 219 -5.93 -8.03 -6.36
N ARG A 220 -5.82 -8.60 -5.16
CA ARG A 220 -5.57 -10.04 -4.94
C ARG A 220 -6.71 -10.67 -4.15
N ASN A 221 -6.93 -11.96 -4.34
CA ASN A 221 -7.94 -12.68 -3.56
C ASN A 221 -7.53 -12.75 -2.07
N ALA A 222 -8.53 -12.83 -1.19
CA ALA A 222 -8.32 -12.96 0.24
C ALA A 222 -7.60 -14.27 0.58
N SER A 223 -6.56 -14.18 1.42
CA SER A 223 -6.00 -15.31 2.16
C SER A 223 -6.65 -15.37 3.55
N PRO A 224 -6.85 -16.55 4.16
CA PRO A 224 -7.50 -16.68 5.48
C PRO A 224 -6.90 -15.78 6.58
N ASP A 225 -5.61 -15.49 6.51
CA ASP A 225 -4.85 -14.82 7.58
C ASP A 225 -4.60 -13.31 7.34
N ASP A 226 -4.99 -12.74 6.19
CA ASP A 226 -4.46 -11.44 5.72
C ASP A 226 -5.50 -10.56 5.00
N ASP A 227 -6.78 -10.78 5.27
CA ASP A 227 -7.86 -10.17 4.48
C ASP A 227 -8.06 -8.68 4.80
N SER A 228 -7.56 -8.13 5.90
CA SER A 228 -7.78 -6.70 6.24
C SER A 228 -6.64 -5.75 5.86
N SER A 229 -5.48 -6.28 5.49
CA SER A 229 -4.21 -5.55 5.32
C SER A 229 -4.03 -5.04 3.89
N VAL A 230 -3.42 -3.86 3.75
CA VAL A 230 -2.83 -3.41 2.49
C VAL A 230 -1.37 -3.88 2.42
N HIS A 231 -1.12 -4.58 1.33
CA HIS A 231 0.11 -5.07 0.74
C HIS A 231 1.03 -3.98 0.28
N VAL A 232 2.25 -3.80 0.76
CA VAL A 232 3.24 -3.01 0.04
C VAL A 232 4.52 -3.80 -0.09
N ALA A 233 4.92 -4.16 -1.30
CA ALA A 233 6.20 -4.81 -1.58
C ALA A 233 7.13 -3.81 -2.25
N VAL A 234 8.34 -3.61 -1.72
CA VAL A 234 9.34 -2.70 -2.29
C VAL A 234 10.58 -3.48 -2.69
N THR A 235 11.04 -3.34 -3.94
CA THR A 235 12.20 -4.06 -4.45
C THR A 235 13.51 -3.58 -3.81
N GLU A 236 14.51 -4.46 -3.84
CA GLU A 236 15.88 -4.15 -3.43
C GLU A 236 16.46 -2.91 -4.14
N SER A 237 16.14 -2.70 -5.42
CA SER A 237 16.63 -1.56 -6.22
C SER A 237 16.22 -0.21 -5.63
N VAL A 238 14.96 -0.10 -5.20
CA VAL A 238 14.39 1.11 -4.61
C VAL A 238 15.01 1.41 -3.25
N ILE A 239 15.20 0.37 -2.42
CA ILE A 239 15.84 0.52 -1.10
C ILE A 239 17.30 0.97 -1.27
N ASN A 240 18.02 0.38 -2.23
CA ASN A 240 19.40 0.74 -2.54
C ASN A 240 19.54 2.16 -3.09
N ALA A 241 18.55 2.65 -3.83
CA ALA A 241 18.51 4.03 -4.27
C ALA A 241 18.34 5.02 -3.10
N GLU A 242 17.44 4.73 -2.16
CA GLU A 242 17.28 5.54 -0.95
C GLU A 242 18.56 5.54 -0.10
N LEU A 243 19.15 4.37 0.13
CA LEU A 243 20.42 4.24 0.84
C LEU A 243 21.55 5.01 0.14
N SER A 244 21.57 5.03 -1.19
CA SER A 244 22.56 5.79 -1.96
C SER A 244 22.50 7.30 -1.70
N LYS A 245 21.37 7.85 -1.25
CA LYS A 245 21.27 9.26 -0.83
C LYS A 245 22.16 9.58 0.36
N LEU A 246 22.40 8.62 1.26
CA LEU A 246 23.32 8.78 2.38
C LEU A 246 24.76 9.04 1.91
N PHE A 247 25.14 8.48 0.76
CA PHE A 247 26.45 8.69 0.16
C PHE A 247 26.52 10.01 -0.62
N SER A 248 25.46 10.40 -1.34
CA SER A 248 25.43 11.64 -2.11
C SER A 248 25.23 12.90 -1.25
N ALA A 249 24.60 12.77 -0.08
CA ALA A 249 24.58 13.81 0.92
C ALA A 249 25.99 14.01 1.49
N ALA A 250 26.64 15.13 1.15
CA ALA A 250 28.00 15.49 1.55
C ALA A 250 28.28 15.56 3.08
N ASN A 251 27.31 15.17 3.92
CA ASN A 251 27.28 15.38 5.36
C ASN A 251 27.12 14.12 6.21
N THR A 252 27.07 12.90 5.65
CA THR A 252 27.00 11.68 6.48
C THR A 252 28.37 11.40 7.10
N ARG A 253 28.66 12.09 8.20
CA ARG A 253 29.86 11.93 9.02
C ARG A 253 29.43 11.47 10.40
N PHE A 254 30.06 10.40 10.85
CA PHE A 254 29.87 9.84 12.17
C PHE A 254 31.04 10.30 13.04
N LEU A 255 30.78 11.15 14.03
CA LEU A 255 31.79 11.56 15.00
C LEU A 255 31.79 10.56 16.16
N TRP A 256 32.92 9.88 16.34
CA TRP A 256 33.06 8.88 17.41
C TRP A 256 33.36 9.54 18.76
N ASN A 257 33.81 10.79 18.75
CA ASN A 257 34.15 11.54 19.95
C ASN A 257 32.96 11.80 20.88
N ASP A 258 31.73 11.74 20.37
CA ASP A 258 30.53 11.97 21.17
C ASP A 258 30.10 10.73 21.97
N VAL A 259 30.90 9.66 21.91
CA VAL A 259 30.59 8.33 22.43
C VAL A 259 31.40 8.08 23.70
N PRO A 260 30.75 7.95 24.87
CA PRO A 260 31.44 7.79 26.15
C PRO A 260 32.41 6.61 26.22
N GLU A 261 32.04 5.48 25.61
CA GLU A 261 32.80 4.22 25.63
C GLU A 261 34.13 4.35 24.88
N ILE A 262 34.13 5.05 23.74
CA ILE A 262 35.34 5.30 22.94
C ILE A 262 36.28 6.25 23.68
N LYS A 263 35.74 7.28 24.34
CA LYS A 263 36.52 8.17 25.20
C LYS A 263 37.20 7.42 26.35
N GLU A 264 36.50 6.50 27.00
CA GLU A 264 37.08 5.67 28.06
C GLU A 264 38.14 4.69 27.55
N LEU A 265 37.99 4.16 26.33
CA LEU A 265 39.00 3.33 25.68
C LEU A 265 40.27 4.13 25.32
N LEU A 266 40.10 5.34 24.79
CA LEU A 266 41.23 6.23 24.46
C LEU A 266 42.06 6.57 25.69
N LYS A 267 41.41 6.88 26.83
CA LYS A 267 42.10 7.15 28.12
C LYS A 267 42.91 5.97 28.64
N LYS A 268 42.49 4.73 28.36
CA LYS A 268 43.20 3.51 28.77
C LYS A 268 44.41 3.19 27.89
N CYS A 269 44.59 3.89 26.77
CA CYS A 269 45.69 3.63 25.87
C CYS A 269 46.95 4.44 26.25
N GLU A 270 47.94 3.77 26.84
CA GLU A 270 49.15 4.43 27.38
C GLU A 270 50.20 4.80 26.32
N THR A 271 49.98 4.51 25.04
CA THR A 271 50.97 4.79 24.00
C THR A 271 51.03 6.29 23.66
N THR A 272 52.21 6.77 23.29
CA THR A 272 52.42 8.17 22.85
C THR A 272 51.55 8.54 21.65
N GLU A 273 51.24 7.55 20.81
CA GLU A 273 50.40 7.64 19.63
C GLU A 273 48.92 7.79 19.98
N CYS A 274 48.45 7.17 21.07
CA CYS A 274 47.08 7.33 21.57
C CYS A 274 46.84 8.70 22.18
N ARG A 275 47.81 9.27 22.91
CA ARG A 275 47.71 10.65 23.42
C ARG A 275 47.56 11.68 22.30
N ALA A 276 48.10 11.42 21.12
CA ALA A 276 47.94 12.31 19.97
C ALA A 276 46.52 12.29 19.36
N ILE A 277 45.74 11.24 19.66
CA ILE A 277 44.37 11.02 19.18
C ILE A 277 43.35 11.42 20.26
N GLU A 278 43.70 11.30 21.55
CA GLU A 278 42.84 11.62 22.69
C GLU A 278 42.24 13.05 22.61
N ASP A 279 43.03 14.01 22.12
CA ASP A 279 42.60 15.41 21.91
C ASP A 279 42.10 15.71 20.49
N GLY A 280 42.03 14.71 19.61
CA GLY A 280 41.71 14.87 18.18
C GLY A 280 40.39 14.26 17.76
N ASP A 281 40.04 14.37 16.47
CA ASP A 281 38.76 13.86 15.94
C ASP A 281 38.91 12.47 15.31
N ILE A 282 38.06 11.54 15.76
CA ILE A 282 37.80 10.26 15.08
C ILE A 282 36.48 10.40 14.32
N THR A 283 36.58 10.39 12.99
CA THR A 283 35.42 10.61 12.12
C THR A 283 35.30 9.49 11.10
N SER A 284 34.16 8.80 11.04
CA SER A 284 33.84 7.90 9.94
C SER A 284 32.95 8.59 8.91
N SER A 285 33.16 8.24 7.65
CA SER A 285 32.25 8.58 6.56
C SER A 285 32.04 7.36 5.67
N LEU A 286 31.01 7.40 4.84
CA LEU A 286 30.83 6.39 3.80
C LEU A 286 31.96 6.50 2.77
N SER A 287 32.63 5.39 2.49
CA SER A 287 33.71 5.35 1.50
C SER A 287 33.24 4.96 0.10
N ASP A 288 32.06 4.35 0.02
CA ASP A 288 31.35 3.99 -1.19
C ASP A 288 29.83 3.96 -0.88
N ARG A 289 29.00 3.63 -1.86
CA ARG A 289 27.55 3.54 -1.69
C ARG A 289 27.18 2.35 -0.79
N PRO A 290 26.37 2.57 0.26
CA PRO A 290 25.78 1.48 1.02
C PRO A 290 24.81 0.68 0.15
N SER A 291 24.68 -0.61 0.43
CA SER A 291 23.75 -1.48 -0.27
C SER A 291 23.14 -2.51 0.66
N ILE A 292 21.91 -2.90 0.36
CA ILE A 292 21.16 -3.95 0.99
C ILE A 292 21.04 -5.11 0.02
N LYS A 293 21.07 -6.32 0.56
CA LYS A 293 20.81 -7.55 -0.18
C LYS A 293 19.85 -8.42 0.61
N ILE A 294 18.73 -8.78 -0.02
CA ILE A 294 17.80 -9.76 0.54
C ILE A 294 18.33 -11.15 0.17
N GLN A 295 18.62 -11.98 1.16
CA GLN A 295 19.20 -13.31 0.96
C GLN A 295 18.11 -14.39 0.93
N ASP A 296 18.44 -15.53 0.33
CA ASP A 296 17.56 -16.71 0.22
C ASP A 296 17.30 -17.41 1.57
N ASP A 297 18.06 -17.07 2.62
CA ASP A 297 18.00 -17.67 3.96
C ASP A 297 17.13 -16.88 4.95
N ASP A 298 16.21 -16.07 4.43
CA ASP A 298 15.35 -15.20 5.20
C ASP A 298 16.10 -14.08 5.98
N SER A 299 17.33 -13.74 5.56
CA SER A 299 18.10 -12.64 6.14
C SER A 299 18.21 -11.44 5.20
N LEU A 300 18.23 -10.25 5.78
CA LEU A 300 18.52 -9.02 5.06
C LEU A 300 19.90 -8.52 5.50
N LEU A 301 20.81 -8.39 4.53
CA LEU A 301 22.20 -8.00 4.76
C LEU A 301 22.44 -6.59 4.26
N LEU A 302 22.76 -5.68 5.17
CA LEU A 302 23.25 -4.35 4.85
C LEU A 302 24.78 -4.38 4.77
N HIS A 303 25.31 -4.01 3.61
CA HIS A 303 26.72 -3.75 3.36
C HIS A 303 27.01 -2.26 3.47
N LEU A 304 27.85 -1.89 4.44
CA LEU A 304 28.18 -0.52 4.76
C LEU A 304 29.70 -0.28 4.64
N PRO A 305 30.16 0.37 3.56
CA PRO A 305 31.56 0.69 3.36
C PRO A 305 31.92 2.00 4.08
N LEU A 306 32.84 1.92 5.04
CA LEU A 306 33.25 3.02 5.92
C LEU A 306 34.72 3.41 5.72
N SER A 307 35.01 4.70 5.84
CA SER A 307 36.34 5.27 5.94
C SER A 307 36.44 6.08 7.23
N THR A 308 37.20 5.58 8.19
CA THR A 308 37.43 6.23 9.49
C THR A 308 38.78 6.95 9.48
N SER A 309 38.75 8.27 9.59
CA SER A 309 39.93 9.12 9.71
C SER A 309 40.19 9.45 11.18
N PHE A 310 41.45 9.35 11.58
CA PHE A 310 41.93 9.71 12.91
C PHE A 310 42.81 10.94 12.77
N SER A 311 42.45 12.00 13.47
CA SER A 311 43.15 13.28 13.38
C SER A 311 43.63 13.76 14.74
N THR A 312 44.55 14.72 14.74
CA THR A 312 44.99 15.46 15.93
C THR A 312 44.05 16.62 16.23
N SER A 313 44.19 17.25 17.40
CA SER A 313 43.49 18.50 17.78
C SER A 313 43.60 19.64 16.74
N ASN A 314 44.69 19.66 15.97
CA ASN A 314 44.89 20.61 14.87
C ASN A 314 44.32 20.14 13.52
N LYS A 315 43.45 19.12 13.51
CA LYS A 315 42.82 18.50 12.32
C LYS A 315 43.81 17.92 11.31
N LYS A 316 45.05 17.65 11.72
CA LYS A 316 46.01 16.91 10.90
C LYS A 316 45.66 15.43 10.95
N GLU A 317 45.29 14.86 9.79
CA GLU A 317 45.06 13.42 9.63
C GLU A 317 46.34 12.63 9.94
N LEU A 318 46.21 11.64 10.81
CA LEU A 318 47.30 10.76 11.24
C LEU A 318 47.33 9.48 10.40
N PHE A 319 46.15 8.87 10.24
CA PHE A 319 45.92 7.68 9.43
C PHE A 319 44.42 7.48 9.19
N THR A 320 44.12 6.61 8.24
CA THR A 320 42.75 6.30 7.80
C THR A 320 42.58 4.80 7.71
N VAL A 321 41.41 4.32 8.12
CA VAL A 321 41.02 2.91 8.14
C VAL A 321 39.80 2.75 7.25
N LYS A 322 39.91 1.92 6.21
CA LYS A 322 38.75 1.50 5.42
C LYS A 322 38.24 0.17 5.96
N SER A 323 36.94 0.12 6.23
CA SER A 323 36.27 -1.08 6.74
C SER A 323 34.95 -1.32 6.02
N GLU A 324 34.55 -2.57 5.95
CA GLU A 324 33.24 -3.02 5.46
C GLU A 324 32.50 -3.62 6.64
N ALA A 325 31.33 -3.06 6.98
CA ALA A 325 30.44 -3.63 7.97
C ALA A 325 29.30 -4.36 7.26
N HIS A 326 29.13 -5.64 7.60
CA HIS A 326 28.03 -6.48 7.17
C HIS A 326 27.05 -6.62 8.33
N LEU A 327 25.84 -6.12 8.16
CA LEU A 327 24.84 -6.08 9.21
C LEU A 327 23.62 -6.92 8.82
N ILE A 328 23.02 -7.61 9.79
CA ILE A 328 21.76 -8.32 9.63
C ILE A 328 20.64 -7.46 10.25
N LEU A 329 19.52 -7.33 9.56
CA LEU A 329 18.31 -6.72 10.11
C LEU A 329 17.73 -7.61 11.22
N GLU A 330 17.64 -7.10 12.45
CA GLU A 330 16.98 -7.79 13.56
C GLU A 330 15.51 -7.37 13.69
N ASN A 331 15.23 -6.06 13.55
CA ASN A 331 13.87 -5.54 13.64
C ASN A 331 13.63 -4.43 12.61
N LEU A 332 12.39 -4.30 12.15
CA LEU A 332 11.95 -3.25 11.23
C LEU A 332 10.60 -2.73 11.68
N ASP A 333 10.64 -1.56 12.31
CA ASP A 333 9.46 -0.84 12.75
C ASP A 333 9.04 0.15 11.68
N ILE A 334 7.73 0.31 11.53
CA ILE A 334 7.15 1.27 10.61
C ILE A 334 6.18 2.15 11.39
N GLU A 335 6.40 3.45 11.32
CA GLU A 335 5.56 4.47 11.91
C GLU A 335 4.91 5.29 10.80
N GLN A 336 3.66 5.68 10.99
CA GLN A 336 2.97 6.57 10.06
C GLN A 336 2.66 7.89 10.77
N PRO A 337 3.29 9.00 10.39
CA PRO A 337 2.88 10.32 10.82
C PRO A 337 1.55 10.72 10.17
N GLU A 338 0.87 11.72 10.74
CA GLU A 338 -0.45 12.20 10.33
C GLU A 338 -0.51 12.73 8.87
N ASP A 339 0.64 12.92 8.23
CA ASP A 339 0.80 13.51 6.89
C ASP A 339 0.73 12.49 5.73
N GLY A 340 0.56 11.19 6.03
CA GLY A 340 0.42 10.13 5.02
C GLY A 340 1.74 9.54 4.51
N TYR A 341 2.88 10.03 4.99
CA TYR A 341 4.17 9.39 4.74
C TYR A 341 4.30 8.15 5.62
N VAL A 342 4.93 7.10 5.10
CA VAL A 342 5.23 5.91 5.89
C VAL A 342 6.70 5.98 6.27
N SER A 343 7.01 6.23 7.54
CA SER A 343 8.37 6.24 8.07
C SER A 343 8.76 4.87 8.57
N TRP A 344 10.04 4.52 8.47
CA TRP A 344 10.57 3.25 8.96
C TRP A 344 11.82 3.49 9.80
N SER A 345 12.01 2.63 10.78
CA SER A 345 13.23 2.50 11.57
C SER A 345 13.65 1.05 11.62
N ALA A 346 14.91 0.80 11.32
CA ALA A 346 15.48 -0.54 11.32
C ALA A 346 16.49 -0.68 12.46
N GLU A 347 16.48 -1.84 13.10
CA GLU A 347 17.49 -2.26 14.06
C GLU A 347 18.39 -3.30 13.40
N PHE A 348 19.67 -3.01 13.34
CA PHE A 348 20.68 -3.84 12.70
C PHE A 348 21.69 -4.35 13.72
N LYS A 349 22.18 -5.56 13.47
CA LYS A 349 23.25 -6.19 14.23
C LYS A 349 24.45 -6.48 13.35
N VAL A 350 25.65 -6.23 13.84
CA VAL A 350 26.89 -6.49 13.10
C VAL A 350 27.10 -8.00 13.03
N LYS A 351 27.00 -8.56 11.82
CA LYS A 351 27.39 -9.94 11.52
C LYS A 351 28.90 -10.05 11.42
N GLU A 352 29.50 -9.11 10.69
CA GLU A 352 30.91 -9.11 10.39
C GLU A 352 31.37 -7.67 10.20
N LEU A 353 32.56 -7.36 10.72
CA LEU A 353 33.26 -6.12 10.42
C LEU A 353 34.67 -6.45 9.94
N LYS A 354 34.95 -6.08 8.69
CA LYS A 354 36.18 -6.41 8.00
C LYS A 354 36.96 -5.15 7.71
N ILE A 355 38.22 -5.12 8.12
CA ILE A 355 39.13 -4.03 7.75
C ILE A 355 39.77 -4.36 6.41
N THR A 356 39.56 -3.51 5.41
CA THR A 356 40.03 -3.75 4.04
C THR A 356 41.34 -3.04 3.76
N LYS A 357 41.57 -1.87 4.38
CA LYS A 357 42.81 -1.11 4.17
C LYS A 357 43.14 -0.25 5.37
N PHE A 358 44.41 -0.30 5.79
CA PHE A 358 45.02 0.71 6.64
C PHE A 358 45.93 1.59 5.80
N SER A 359 45.74 2.90 5.88
CA SER A 359 46.68 3.89 5.36
C SER A 359 47.23 4.70 6.51
N SER A 360 48.42 4.33 6.97
CA SER A 360 49.10 5.02 8.07
C SER A 360 50.44 5.62 7.62
N SER A 361 50.86 6.67 8.31
CA SER A 361 52.28 7.04 8.33
C SER A 361 53.09 5.94 9.08
N ARG A 362 54.39 5.80 8.78
CA ARG A 362 55.25 4.70 9.34
C ARG A 362 55.18 4.60 10.87
N ASN A 363 54.92 5.71 11.56
CA ASN A 363 54.93 5.78 13.02
C ASN A 363 53.68 5.18 13.68
N PHE A 364 52.61 4.91 12.92
CA PHE A 364 51.33 4.42 13.48
C PHE A 364 51.03 2.95 13.16
N GLN A 365 51.98 2.20 12.57
CA GLN A 365 51.77 0.78 12.26
C GLN A 365 51.56 -0.10 13.50
N LYS A 366 52.14 0.25 14.66
CA LYS A 366 51.88 -0.48 15.92
C LYS A 366 50.49 -0.20 16.48
N LEU A 367 49.90 0.95 16.12
CA LEU A 367 48.58 1.35 16.58
C LEU A 367 47.46 0.71 15.74
N SER A 368 47.75 0.33 14.48
CA SER A 368 46.73 -0.28 13.60
C SER A 368 46.16 -1.57 14.17
N SER A 369 46.97 -2.42 14.80
CA SER A 369 46.48 -3.65 15.45
C SER A 369 45.61 -3.36 16.67
N THR A 370 45.95 -2.32 17.45
CA THR A 370 45.15 -1.89 18.60
C THR A 370 43.80 -1.36 18.16
N ILE A 371 43.79 -0.54 17.12
CA ILE A 371 42.57 0.02 16.54
C ILE A 371 41.72 -1.07 15.90
N GLU A 372 42.33 -2.03 15.21
CA GLU A 372 41.61 -3.18 14.70
C GLU A 372 40.92 -3.97 15.81
N SER A 373 41.59 -4.17 16.96
CA SER A 373 40.97 -4.78 18.16
C SER A 373 39.81 -3.94 18.67
N TRP A 374 40.00 -2.63 18.80
CA TRP A 374 38.96 -1.73 19.28
C TRP A 374 37.72 -1.72 18.39
N ILE A 375 37.88 -1.68 17.06
CA ILE A 375 36.73 -1.67 16.17
C ILE A 375 35.99 -3.02 16.25
N LYS A 376 36.71 -4.15 16.40
CA LYS A 376 36.10 -5.48 16.58
C LYS A 376 35.41 -5.66 17.94
N GLU A 377 35.96 -5.08 19.01
CA GLU A 377 35.41 -5.19 20.37
C GLU A 377 34.20 -4.27 20.58
N ASN A 378 34.02 -3.24 19.75
CA ASN A 378 32.97 -2.23 19.90
C ASN A 378 31.88 -2.32 18.83
N ASN A 379 31.47 -3.54 18.46
CA ASN A 379 30.34 -3.77 17.56
C ASN A 379 29.05 -3.07 18.05
N ILE A 380 28.78 -3.13 19.35
CA ILE A 380 27.59 -2.51 19.98
C ILE A 380 27.55 -0.99 19.73
N PHE A 381 28.70 -0.32 19.72
CA PHE A 381 28.76 1.10 19.41
C PHE A 381 28.35 1.36 17.96
N ILE A 382 28.89 0.60 17.01
CA ILE A 382 28.57 0.73 15.59
C ILE A 382 27.09 0.43 15.36
N GLU A 383 26.53 -0.58 16.03
CA GLU A 383 25.10 -0.90 16.01
C GLU A 383 24.25 0.27 16.50
N ASN A 384 24.52 0.80 17.70
CA ASN A 384 23.78 1.92 18.27
C ASN A 384 23.84 3.18 17.40
N LEU A 385 25.02 3.48 16.86
CA LEU A 385 25.23 4.60 15.96
C LEU A 385 24.40 4.42 14.69
N LEU A 386 24.47 3.27 14.03
CA LEU A 386 23.72 3.01 12.80
C LEU A 386 22.21 3.00 13.03
N ASN A 387 21.74 2.44 14.14
CA ASN A 387 20.32 2.43 14.52
C ASN A 387 19.78 3.86 14.79
N SER A 388 20.66 4.81 15.15
CA SER A 388 20.30 6.22 15.30
C SER A 388 20.20 6.99 13.98
N TYR A 389 20.94 6.58 12.94
CA TYR A 389 21.02 7.28 11.65
C TYR A 389 20.26 6.59 10.49
N LEU A 390 20.02 5.28 10.56
CA LEU A 390 19.31 4.50 9.54
C LEU A 390 17.79 4.51 9.78
N ARG A 391 17.21 5.70 9.64
CA ARG A 391 15.76 5.91 9.64
C ARG A 391 15.39 6.65 8.36
N GLY A 392 14.22 6.38 7.81
CA GLY A 392 13.82 6.97 6.53
C GLY A 392 12.32 6.97 6.30
N SER A 393 11.92 7.53 5.17
CA SER A 393 10.55 7.43 4.64
C SER A 393 10.52 6.42 3.51
N LEU A 394 9.47 5.59 3.43
CA LEU A 394 9.21 4.77 2.26
C LEU A 394 8.98 5.68 1.05
N PRO A 395 9.45 5.29 -0.13
CA PRO A 395 9.36 6.12 -1.34
C PRO A 395 7.99 6.04 -2.03
N VAL A 396 6.96 5.68 -1.28
CA VAL A 396 5.58 5.62 -1.73
C VAL A 396 4.69 6.38 -0.76
N HIS A 397 3.90 7.27 -1.33
CA HIS A 397 2.89 8.03 -0.62
C HIS A 397 1.53 7.36 -0.78
N LEU A 398 0.96 6.87 0.33
CA LEU A 398 -0.32 6.18 0.35
C LEU A 398 -1.43 7.16 0.75
N ARG A 399 -2.15 7.68 -0.24
CA ARG A 399 -3.28 8.60 -0.06
C ARG A 399 -4.51 7.81 0.36
N SER A 400 -4.76 7.71 1.66
CA SER A 400 -6.08 7.30 2.16
C SER A 400 -6.98 8.50 2.36
N PRO A 401 -8.27 8.42 1.98
CA PRO A 401 -9.28 9.41 2.33
C PRO A 401 -9.66 9.38 3.83
N LEU A 402 -9.08 8.47 4.62
CA LEU A 402 -9.31 8.28 6.05
C LEU A 402 -7.96 8.24 6.80
N SER A 403 -7.89 8.76 8.02
CA SER A 403 -6.69 8.68 8.86
C SER A 403 -6.35 7.22 9.19
N TRP A 404 -5.14 6.81 8.84
CA TRP A 404 -4.60 5.51 9.24
C TRP A 404 -4.19 5.58 10.72
N SER A 405 -4.51 4.58 11.54
CA SER A 405 -4.00 4.53 12.91
C SER A 405 -3.42 3.17 13.28
N HIS A 406 -2.16 3.22 13.76
CA HIS A 406 -1.45 2.30 14.65
C HIS A 406 -1.65 0.80 14.45
N ARG A 407 -1.03 0.23 13.41
CA ARG A 407 -0.13 -0.96 13.50
C ARG A 407 0.26 -1.39 12.09
N LEU A 408 1.50 -1.10 11.74
CA LEU A 408 2.15 -1.54 10.53
C LEU A 408 3.08 -2.69 10.91
N HIS A 409 2.99 -3.81 10.21
CA HIS A 409 3.91 -4.94 10.41
C HIS A 409 4.76 -5.12 9.15
N ALA A 410 6.06 -4.85 9.24
CA ALA A 410 6.99 -5.18 8.17
C ALA A 410 7.40 -6.65 8.27
N ARG A 411 7.43 -7.36 7.14
CA ARG A 411 8.08 -8.66 7.02
C ARG A 411 8.75 -8.75 5.65
N PRO A 412 10.04 -9.09 5.55
CA PRO A 412 10.64 -9.30 4.24
C PRO A 412 9.95 -10.43 3.49
N ASP A 413 9.95 -10.35 2.16
CA ASP A 413 9.52 -11.41 1.27
C ASP A 413 10.67 -11.89 0.40
N PHE A 414 11.22 -13.02 0.83
CA PHE A 414 12.40 -13.63 0.27
C PHE A 414 12.13 -14.32 -1.07
N SER A 415 10.87 -14.62 -1.39
CA SER A 415 10.50 -15.23 -2.67
C SER A 415 10.64 -14.28 -3.86
N THR A 416 10.51 -12.97 -3.62
CA THR A 416 10.53 -11.93 -4.66
C THR A 416 11.65 -10.89 -4.49
N HIS A 417 12.57 -11.09 -3.53
CA HIS A 417 13.60 -10.10 -3.19
C HIS A 417 12.99 -8.70 -2.92
N SER A 418 11.89 -8.66 -2.16
CA SER A 418 11.20 -7.42 -1.80
C SER A 418 10.93 -7.36 -0.31
N LEU A 419 10.86 -6.15 0.26
CA LEU A 419 10.34 -5.95 1.61
C LEU A 419 8.82 -5.84 1.53
N ARG A 420 8.08 -6.78 2.14
CA ARG A 420 6.63 -6.70 2.28
C ARG A 420 6.25 -5.96 3.57
N PHE A 421 5.25 -5.10 3.45
CA PHE A 421 4.70 -4.35 4.55
C PHE A 421 3.20 -4.62 4.62
N HIS A 422 2.72 -4.99 5.80
CA HIS A 422 1.31 -5.17 6.10
C HIS A 422 0.81 -3.89 6.76
N VAL A 423 -0.04 -3.16 6.06
CA VAL A 423 -0.69 -1.96 6.56
C VAL A 423 -2.09 -2.32 7.02
N HIS A 424 -2.34 -2.32 8.33
CA HIS A 424 -3.70 -2.54 8.85
C HIS A 424 -4.43 -1.20 9.01
N PRO A 425 -5.53 -0.96 8.27
CA PRO A 425 -6.40 0.18 8.53
C PRO A 425 -7.19 -0.05 9.82
N HIS A 426 -6.72 0.46 10.97
CA HIS A 426 -7.52 0.54 12.19
C HIS A 426 -8.24 1.89 12.28
N PHE A 427 -9.54 1.86 12.60
CA PHE A 427 -10.34 3.05 12.84
C PHE A 427 -10.95 3.00 14.24
N SER A 428 -10.55 3.93 15.10
CA SER A 428 -11.34 4.27 16.29
C SER A 428 -12.67 4.87 15.85
N PRO A 429 -13.78 4.63 16.59
CA PRO A 429 -15.03 5.35 16.34
C PRO A 429 -14.74 6.87 16.45
N PRO A 430 -15.47 7.72 15.70
CA PRO A 430 -15.31 9.16 15.83
C PRO A 430 -15.49 9.53 17.30
N LEU A 431 -14.52 10.23 17.87
CA LEU A 431 -14.76 10.98 19.11
C LEU A 431 -15.95 11.89 18.81
N LEU A 432 -17.07 11.59 19.46
CA LEU A 432 -18.24 12.47 19.51
C LEU A 432 -17.73 13.85 19.93
N VAL A 433 -17.83 14.82 19.03
CA VAL A 433 -17.74 16.25 19.35
C VAL A 433 -19.15 16.75 19.60
#